data_AF-A0A6P0VUH1-F1
#
_entry.id   AF-A0A6P0VUH1-F1
#
_cell.length_a   1.000
_cell.length_b   1.000
_cell.length_c   1.000
_cell.angle_alpha   90.00
_cell.angle_beta   90.00
_cell.angle_gamma   90.00
#
_symmetry.space_group_name_H-M   'P 1'
#
loop_
_entity.id
_entity.type
_entity.pdbx_description
1 polymer ?
#
loop_
_entity_poly.entity_id
_entity_poly.type
_entity_poly.pdbx_seq_one_letter_code
_entity_poly.pdbx_strand_id
1 'polypeptide(L)'
;EIPIPNRRNLAPEGHHVVHVYSLEPYAGWCRDELYQEKKKKRSQSLFHALEQVIPDIRERIVLELIGTPLTHAHYLRRHQGTYGPAIAAGKGLFPGLQTPIKGLYRVGDSTMPGIGVPAVAASGILCANTLLD
;
A
#
# COMPACT_ATOMS: atom_id res chain seq x y z
N GLU A 1 12.88 -22.75 -6.24
CA GLU A 1 11.63 -22.15 -6.76
C GLU A 1 10.69 -21.89 -5.60
N ILE A 2 10.03 -20.73 -5.56
CA ILE A 2 8.94 -20.48 -4.59
C ILE A 2 7.65 -20.86 -5.32
N PRO A 3 7.02 -22.01 -5.01
CA PRO A 3 5.88 -22.47 -5.77
C PRO A 3 4.64 -21.70 -5.30
N ILE A 4 4.17 -20.75 -6.11
CA ILE A 4 2.85 -20.16 -5.95
C ILE A 4 1.94 -20.84 -6.97
N PRO A 5 1.05 -21.76 -6.55
CA PRO A 5 0.20 -22.47 -7.48
C PRO A 5 -0.73 -21.44 -8.14
N ASN A 6 -0.76 -21.45 -9.47
CA ASN A 6 -1.75 -20.78 -10.33
C ASN A 6 -1.48 -19.34 -10.83
N ARG A 7 -0.23 -18.85 -10.90
CA ARG A 7 0.06 -17.51 -11.48
C ARG A 7 1.16 -17.50 -12.55
N ARG A 8 1.00 -18.28 -13.63
CA ARG A 8 1.98 -18.35 -14.74
C ARG A 8 2.15 -17.04 -15.55
N ASN A 9 1.25 -16.05 -15.41
CA ASN A 9 1.26 -14.83 -16.23
C ASN A 9 1.59 -13.53 -15.47
N LEU A 10 2.13 -13.60 -14.25
CA LEU A 10 2.51 -12.38 -13.50
C LEU A 10 3.94 -11.90 -13.78
N ALA A 11 4.76 -12.73 -14.40
CA ALA A 11 6.11 -12.42 -14.79
C ALA A 11 6.42 -13.12 -16.12
N PRO A 12 7.42 -12.63 -16.89
CA PRO A 12 7.96 -13.38 -18.01
C PRO A 12 8.42 -14.79 -17.60
N GLU A 13 8.54 -15.70 -18.57
CA GLU A 13 9.08 -17.03 -18.33
C GLU A 13 10.49 -16.95 -17.71
N GLY A 14 10.77 -17.86 -16.75
CA GLY A 14 12.02 -17.85 -15.99
C GLY A 14 12.15 -16.74 -14.94
N HIS A 15 11.14 -15.89 -14.77
CA HIS A 15 11.16 -14.77 -13.81
C HIS A 15 10.06 -14.87 -12.75
N HIS A 16 10.27 -14.18 -11.63
CA HIS A 16 9.29 -14.05 -10.55
C HIS A 16 9.22 -12.61 -10.06
N VAL A 17 8.05 -12.21 -9.55
CA VAL A 17 7.86 -10.93 -8.85
C VAL A 17 7.98 -11.15 -7.35
N VAL A 18 8.86 -10.39 -6.72
CA VAL A 18 9.01 -10.34 -5.27
C VAL A 18 8.52 -8.97 -4.80
N HIS A 19 7.49 -8.95 -3.97
CA HIS A 19 6.99 -7.73 -3.34
C HIS A 19 7.25 -7.79 -1.84
N VAL A 20 8.04 -6.86 -1.33
CA VAL A 20 8.40 -6.77 0.08
C VAL A 20 8.19 -5.34 0.54
N TYR A 21 7.66 -5.20 1.76
CA TYR A 21 7.42 -3.91 2.37
C TYR A 21 7.75 -3.97 3.87
N SER A 22 7.98 -2.80 4.45
CA SER A 22 8.09 -2.59 5.89
C SER A 22 7.36 -1.29 6.25
N LEU A 23 7.21 -1.03 7.54
CA LEU A 23 6.69 0.24 8.03
C LEU A 23 7.76 1.33 7.89
N GLU A 24 7.37 2.45 7.30
CA GLU A 24 8.25 3.61 7.09
C GLU A 24 7.48 4.88 7.49
N PRO A 25 8.04 5.75 8.36
CA PRO A 25 7.39 7.01 8.69
C PRO A 25 7.35 7.93 7.46
N TYR A 26 6.28 8.70 7.30
CA TYR A 26 6.21 9.74 6.28
C TYR A 26 7.15 10.92 6.58
N ALA A 27 7.33 11.23 7.87
CA ALA A 27 8.16 12.34 8.33
C ALA A 27 9.61 12.20 7.84
N GLY A 28 10.17 13.31 7.35
CA GLY A 28 11.52 13.38 6.82
C GLY A 28 11.66 12.97 5.35
N TRP A 29 10.59 12.53 4.67
CA TRP A 29 10.63 12.36 3.22
C TRP A 29 10.30 13.67 2.49
N CYS A 30 11.16 14.05 1.55
CA CYS A 30 11.00 15.18 0.64
C CYS A 30 11.53 14.79 -0.75
N ARG A 31 10.97 15.38 -1.81
CA ARG A 31 11.46 15.20 -3.19
C ARG A 31 12.56 16.22 -3.49
N ASP A 32 13.66 16.11 -2.77
CA ASP A 32 14.88 16.90 -2.99
C ASP A 32 15.90 16.09 -3.82
N GLU A 33 17.09 16.68 -4.01
CA GLU A 33 18.19 16.07 -4.75
C GLU A 33 18.68 14.75 -4.12
N LEU A 34 18.54 14.60 -2.79
CA LEU A 34 18.96 13.41 -2.04
C LEU A 34 17.90 12.30 -2.01
N TYR A 35 16.69 12.56 -2.52
CA TYR A 35 15.56 11.64 -2.45
C TYR A 35 15.89 10.24 -3.00
N GLN A 36 16.57 10.17 -4.15
CA GLN A 36 16.90 8.88 -4.77
C GLN A 36 17.94 8.10 -3.97
N GLU A 37 18.94 8.77 -3.40
CA GLU A 37 19.93 8.13 -2.54
C GLU A 37 19.28 7.62 -1.26
N LYS A 38 18.47 8.47 -0.60
CA LYS A 38 17.72 8.09 0.59
C LYS A 38 16.82 6.88 0.34
N LYS A 39 16.13 6.87 -0.80
CA LYS A 39 15.27 5.77 -1.24
C LYS A 39 16.04 4.45 -1.35
N LYS A 40 17.22 4.45 -1.98
CA LYS A 40 18.10 3.27 -2.04
C LYS A 40 18.65 2.87 -0.68
N LYS A 41 19.05 3.83 0.16
CA LYS A 41 19.57 3.57 1.50
C LYS A 41 18.52 2.90 2.40
N ARG A 42 17.28 3.38 2.37
CA ARG A 42 16.18 2.83 3.19
C ARG A 42 15.73 1.44 2.73
N SER A 43 15.86 1.10 1.44
CA SER A 43 15.51 -0.25 0.96
C SER A 43 16.50 -1.34 1.38
N GLN A 44 17.70 -0.99 1.86
CA GLN A 44 18.73 -1.99 2.17
C GLN A 44 18.32 -2.97 3.29
N SER A 45 17.48 -2.55 4.24
CA SER A 45 16.97 -3.46 5.28
C SER A 45 16.06 -4.56 4.70
N LEU A 46 15.28 -4.23 3.67
CA LEU A 46 14.43 -5.21 2.95
C LEU A 46 15.29 -6.19 2.17
N PHE A 47 16.35 -5.71 1.50
CA PHE A 47 17.29 -6.59 0.80
C PHE A 47 18.03 -7.51 1.77
N HIS A 48 18.49 -7.00 2.90
CA HIS A 48 19.13 -7.83 3.92
C HIS A 48 18.21 -8.96 4.40
N ALA A 49 16.92 -8.67 4.61
CA ALA A 49 15.92 -9.68 4.96
C ALA A 49 15.69 -10.69 3.82
N LEU A 50 15.66 -10.23 2.57
CA LEU A 50 15.52 -11.10 1.40
C LEU A 50 16.72 -12.04 1.23
N GLU A 51 17.95 -11.55 1.45
CA GLU A 51 19.18 -12.33 1.36
C GLU A 51 19.22 -13.51 2.36
N GLN A 52 18.49 -13.42 3.48
CA GLN A 52 18.36 -14.56 4.40
C GLN A 52 17.57 -15.74 3.79
N VAL A 53 16.76 -15.48 2.76
CA VAL A 53 15.90 -16.49 2.11
C VAL A 53 16.41 -16.82 0.70
N ILE A 54 16.90 -15.81 -0.03
CA ILE A 54 17.42 -15.91 -1.39
C ILE A 54 18.80 -15.21 -1.39
N PRO A 55 19.90 -15.92 -1.04
CA PRO A 55 21.20 -15.29 -0.79
C PRO A 55 21.78 -14.49 -1.97
N ASP A 56 21.48 -14.91 -3.19
CA ASP A 56 21.95 -14.29 -4.43
C ASP A 56 20.89 -13.40 -5.10
N ILE A 57 19.88 -12.92 -4.34
CA ILE A 57 18.75 -12.16 -4.89
C ILE A 57 19.22 -10.96 -5.73
N ARG A 58 20.26 -10.25 -5.30
CA ARG A 58 20.75 -9.04 -5.97
C ARG A 58 21.29 -9.32 -7.38
N GLU A 59 21.88 -10.49 -7.59
CA GLU A 59 22.43 -10.92 -8.87
C GLU A 59 21.33 -11.32 -9.86
N ARG A 60 20.13 -11.62 -9.35
CA ARG A 60 18.96 -12.07 -10.12
C ARG A 60 17.99 -10.93 -10.49
N ILE A 61 18.23 -9.71 -10.02
CA ILE A 61 17.32 -8.57 -10.25
C ILE A 61 17.46 -8.06 -11.69
N VAL A 62 16.40 -8.20 -12.47
CA VAL A 62 16.28 -7.59 -13.81
C VAL A 62 15.51 -6.26 -13.79
N LEU A 63 14.70 -6.03 -12.77
CA LEU A 63 13.92 -4.80 -12.58
C LEU A 63 13.79 -4.50 -11.08
N GLU A 64 14.21 -3.30 -10.67
CA GLU A 64 14.08 -2.81 -9.30
C GLU A 64 13.12 -1.62 -9.25
N LEU A 65 12.04 -1.74 -8.47
CA LEU A 65 11.10 -0.66 -8.21
C LEU A 65 10.95 -0.45 -6.71
N ILE A 66 11.63 0.58 -6.18
CA ILE A 66 11.52 0.95 -4.77
C ILE A 66 10.34 1.92 -4.58
N GLY A 67 9.55 1.74 -3.52
CA GLY A 67 8.48 2.66 -3.10
C GLY A 67 8.87 3.41 -1.82
N THR A 68 8.27 4.59 -1.62
CA THR A 68 8.39 5.39 -0.37
C THR A 68 7.00 5.86 0.06
N PRO A 69 6.85 6.42 1.27
CA PRO A 69 5.60 7.08 1.67
C PRO A 69 5.16 8.18 0.68
N LEU A 70 6.09 8.89 0.02
CA LEU A 70 5.75 9.87 -1.03
C LEU A 70 5.25 9.20 -2.32
N THR A 71 5.78 8.01 -2.65
CA THR A 71 5.26 7.21 -3.76
C THR A 71 3.82 6.80 -3.49
N HIS A 72 3.53 6.29 -2.29
CA HIS A 72 2.16 5.93 -1.90
C HIS A 72 1.22 7.14 -1.88
N ALA A 73 1.65 8.27 -1.30
CA ALA A 73 0.86 9.49 -1.26
C ALA A 73 0.49 9.96 -2.67
N HIS A 74 1.43 9.89 -3.60
CA HIS A 74 1.23 10.31 -4.99
C HIS A 74 0.28 9.39 -5.75
N TYR A 75 0.54 8.08 -5.78
CA TYR A 75 -0.22 7.14 -6.60
C TYR A 75 -1.58 6.77 -5.99
N LEU A 76 -1.68 6.72 -4.66
CA LEU A 76 -2.91 6.32 -3.97
C LEU A 76 -3.74 7.52 -3.49
N ARG A 77 -3.23 8.75 -3.67
CA ARG A 77 -3.83 9.99 -3.15
C ARG A 77 -4.15 9.92 -1.65
N ARG A 78 -3.25 9.29 -0.90
CA ARG A 78 -3.39 9.07 0.54
C ARG A 78 -2.75 10.19 1.32
N HIS A 79 -3.43 10.65 2.36
CA HIS A 79 -2.80 11.49 3.38
C HIS A 79 -1.58 10.75 3.93
N GLN A 80 -0.40 11.36 3.82
CA GLN A 80 0.87 10.80 4.26
C GLN A 80 1.19 9.39 3.71
N GLY A 81 0.61 9.01 2.56
CA GLY A 81 0.93 7.74 1.90
C GLY A 81 0.58 6.49 2.71
N THR A 82 -0.41 6.56 3.60
CA THR A 82 -0.79 5.43 4.45
C THR A 82 -1.16 4.20 3.62
N TYR A 83 -0.55 3.07 3.96
CA TYR A 83 -0.88 1.74 3.44
C TYR A 83 -1.52 0.95 4.58
N GLY A 84 -2.83 1.17 4.80
CA GLY A 84 -3.54 0.68 5.97
C GLY A 84 -4.50 1.73 6.55
N PRO A 85 -4.86 1.61 7.85
CA PRO A 85 -5.94 2.41 8.42
C PRO A 85 -5.55 3.89 8.50
N ALA A 86 -6.46 4.76 8.08
CA ALA A 86 -6.29 6.20 8.21
C ALA A 86 -6.30 6.67 9.67
N ILE A 87 -6.84 5.86 10.59
CA ILE A 87 -6.94 6.14 12.02
C ILE A 87 -6.11 5.10 12.76
N ALA A 88 -5.21 5.55 13.63
CA ALA A 88 -4.41 4.67 14.46
C ALA A 88 -5.31 3.79 15.37
N ALA A 89 -4.92 2.53 15.55
CA ALA A 89 -5.66 1.59 16.39
C ALA A 89 -5.89 2.17 17.80
N GLY A 90 -7.14 2.07 18.28
CA GLY A 90 -7.53 2.59 19.59
C GLY A 90 -7.61 4.12 19.71
N LYS A 91 -7.39 4.87 18.63
CA LYS A 91 -7.48 6.34 18.64
C LYS A 91 -8.80 6.89 18.11
N GLY A 92 -9.62 6.06 17.47
CA GLY A 92 -10.93 6.47 16.99
C GLY A 92 -11.66 5.38 16.20
N LEU A 93 -12.89 5.69 15.80
CA LEU A 93 -13.72 4.87 14.94
C LEU A 93 -13.71 5.42 13.52
N PHE A 94 -13.88 4.54 12.54
CA PHE A 94 -14.10 4.99 11.16
C PHE A 94 -15.43 5.76 11.08
N PRO A 95 -15.47 6.87 10.34
CA PRO A 95 -16.70 7.59 10.12
C PRO A 95 -17.73 6.76 9.34
N GLY A 96 -19.01 7.09 9.52
CA GLY A 96 -20.09 6.59 8.67
C GLY A 96 -20.10 7.22 7.28
N LEU A 97 -20.99 6.72 6.43
CA LEU A 97 -21.10 7.08 5.01
C LEU A 97 -21.54 8.53 4.80
N GLN A 98 -22.49 9.02 5.60
CA GLN A 98 -23.10 10.33 5.43
C GLN A 98 -22.15 11.46 5.86
N THR A 99 -22.23 12.61 5.20
CA THR A 99 -21.55 13.84 5.62
C THR A 99 -22.57 14.91 6.01
N PRO A 100 -22.17 16.00 6.68
CA PRO A 100 -23.05 17.16 6.91
C PRO A 100 -23.51 17.86 5.62
N ILE A 101 -22.87 17.58 4.48
CA ILE A 101 -23.21 18.17 3.19
C ILE A 101 -24.21 17.26 2.49
N LYS A 102 -25.42 17.77 2.23
CA LYS A 102 -26.47 17.03 1.54
C LYS A 102 -25.99 16.54 0.18
N GLY A 103 -26.19 15.26 -0.11
CA GLY A 103 -25.78 14.63 -1.37
C GLY A 103 -24.30 14.26 -1.45
N LEU A 104 -23.51 14.50 -0.39
CA LEU A 104 -22.11 14.09 -0.33
C LEU A 104 -21.92 12.91 0.64
N TYR A 105 -21.36 11.82 0.12
CA TYR A 105 -21.12 10.57 0.84
C TYR A 105 -19.64 10.19 0.82
N ARG A 106 -19.25 9.36 1.78
CA ARG A 106 -17.91 8.82 1.96
C ARG A 106 -17.93 7.31 1.75
N VAL A 107 -16.90 6.81 1.10
CA VAL A 107 -16.72 5.39 0.81
C VAL A 107 -15.22 5.06 0.79
N GLY A 108 -14.88 3.84 1.18
CA GLY A 108 -13.51 3.32 1.11
C GLY A 108 -13.00 2.82 2.46
N ASP A 109 -11.71 2.53 2.53
CA ASP A 109 -11.01 1.96 3.70
C ASP A 109 -10.85 2.94 4.88
N SER A 110 -11.07 4.23 4.65
CA SER A 110 -11.15 5.27 5.69
C SER A 110 -12.58 5.52 6.16
N THR A 111 -13.55 4.72 5.71
CA THR A 111 -14.96 4.79 6.08
C THR A 111 -15.38 3.42 6.61
N MET A 112 -16.36 3.38 7.53
CA MET A 112 -16.88 2.11 8.02
C MET A 112 -17.32 1.24 6.82
N PRO A 113 -16.97 -0.07 6.77
CA PRO A 113 -16.42 -0.93 7.82
C PRO A 113 -14.90 -0.83 8.10
N GLY A 114 -14.11 -0.15 7.28
CA GLY A 114 -12.67 0.02 7.48
C GLY A 114 -11.81 -0.67 6.42
N ILE A 115 -10.63 -1.15 6.83
CA ILE A 115 -9.53 -1.51 5.92
C ILE A 115 -9.63 -2.89 5.27
N GLY A 116 -8.97 -3.01 4.12
CA GLY A 116 -8.82 -4.28 3.39
C GLY A 116 -9.89 -4.44 2.31
N VAL A 117 -9.57 -5.22 1.26
CA VAL A 117 -10.42 -5.36 0.07
C VAL A 117 -11.87 -5.72 0.41
N PRO A 118 -12.16 -6.70 1.30
CA PRO A 118 -13.55 -7.02 1.65
C PRO A 118 -14.28 -5.88 2.34
N ALA A 119 -13.64 -5.19 3.28
CA ALA A 119 -14.26 -4.08 4.01
C ALA A 119 -14.50 -2.85 3.11
N VAL A 120 -13.56 -2.55 2.20
CA VAL A 120 -13.71 -1.50 1.18
C VAL A 120 -14.88 -1.81 0.26
N ALA A 121 -14.99 -3.05 -0.22
CA ALA A 121 -16.10 -3.47 -1.07
C ALA A 121 -17.44 -3.35 -0.33
N ALA A 122 -17.50 -3.78 0.94
CA ALA A 122 -18.68 -3.62 1.78
C ALA A 122 -19.05 -2.15 2.00
N SER A 123 -18.08 -1.26 2.24
CA SER A 123 -18.31 0.19 2.32
C SER A 123 -18.96 0.73 1.03
N GLY A 124 -18.50 0.25 -0.13
CA GLY A 124 -19.10 0.57 -1.43
C GLY A 124 -20.55 0.13 -1.57
N ILE A 125 -20.85 -1.11 -1.22
CA ILE A 125 -22.21 -1.65 -1.26
C ILE A 125 -23.14 -0.85 -0.35
N LEU A 126 -22.71 -0.57 0.89
CA LEU A 126 -23.51 0.20 1.84
C LEU A 126 -23.77 1.63 1.35
N CYS A 127 -22.76 2.29 0.78
CA CYS A 127 -22.90 3.62 0.19
C CYS A 127 -23.93 3.60 -0.95
N ALA A 128 -23.83 2.64 -1.86
CA ALA A 128 -24.73 2.53 -3.01
C ALA A 128 -26.19 2.31 -2.58
N ASN A 129 -26.43 1.45 -1.59
CA ASN A 129 -27.77 1.21 -1.06
C ASN A 129 -28.37 2.46 -0.41
N THR A 130 -27.56 3.24 0.31
CA THR A 130 -28.00 4.50 0.94
C THR A 130 -28.43 5.57 -0.09
N LEU A 131 -28.01 5.45 -1.36
CA LEU A 131 -28.41 6.36 -2.43
C LEU A 131 -29.76 5.97 -3.07
N LEU A 132 -30.23 4.74 -2.83
CA LEU A 132 -31.50 4.24 -3.37
C LEU A 132 -32.68 4.47 -2.41
N ASP A 133 -32.38 4.67 -1.12
CA ASP A 133 -33.33 5.04 -0.08
C ASP A 133 -33.65 6.56 -0.09
#